data_AF-A0A4Z1RAC9-F1
#
_entry.id   AF-A0A4Z1RAC9-F1
#
_cell.length_a   1.000
_cell.length_b   1.000
_cell.length_c   1.000
_cell.angle_alpha   90.00
_cell.angle_beta   90.00
_cell.angle_gamma   90.00
#
_symmetry.space_group_name_H-M   'P 1'
#
loop_
_entity.id
_entity.type
_entity.pdbx_description
1 polymer ?
#
loop_
_entity_poly.entity_id
_entity_poly.type
_entity_poly.pdbx_seq_one_letter_code
_entity_poly.pdbx_strand_id
1 'polypeptide(L)'
;MRLFLAIRAGDNGVARDRIQVSPAFPIPLVLRMPARSSPGWLPLACAGAALMLMVVTAAAGTLWWPGLSHTGHPLALPGADGVPRAAAYNALVFVLPGGLACLLACWRYNALPGTAGWGARIGARLLLLAGIAWAAQGIFALDLRELDGRNGQLHAAAWMCWWLAAASGLVLLAMQERRGRWADAVTAVLLVLLALLPYWPWPAGLSQRLAALVWFGGWLGWPVREWRGSGLR
;
A
#
# COMPACT_ATOMS: atom_id res chain seq x y z
N MET A 1 -40.85 -0.31 -24.60
CA MET A 1 -41.92 0.42 -23.86
C MET A 1 -41.23 1.39 -22.91
N ARG A 2 -41.23 2.72 -23.02
CA ARG A 2 -41.67 3.70 -24.02
C ARG A 2 -40.61 4.82 -24.01
N LEU A 3 -40.12 5.19 -25.18
CA LEU A 3 -39.26 6.36 -25.42
C LEU A 3 -40.19 7.59 -25.51
N PHE A 4 -40.03 8.61 -24.68
CA PHE A 4 -40.73 9.88 -24.84
C PHE A 4 -39.83 10.87 -25.57
N LEU A 5 -40.09 11.00 -26.86
CA LEU A 5 -39.51 11.97 -27.78
C LEU A 5 -40.51 13.14 -27.85
N ALA A 6 -40.12 14.33 -27.40
CA ALA A 6 -40.88 15.56 -27.65
C ALA A 6 -40.02 16.45 -28.55
N ILE A 7 -40.22 16.34 -29.87
CA ILE A 7 -39.69 17.28 -30.86
C ILE A 7 -40.70 18.41 -30.97
N ARG A 8 -40.28 19.63 -30.62
CA ARG A 8 -40.96 20.86 -31.06
C ARG A 8 -40.14 21.45 -32.20
N ALA A 9 -40.66 21.35 -33.41
CA ALA A 9 -40.15 22.11 -34.56
C ALA A 9 -40.67 23.55 -34.46
N GLY A 10 -39.78 24.52 -34.61
CA GLY A 10 -40.07 25.95 -34.62
C GLY A 10 -38.86 26.72 -35.15
N ASP A 11 -39.09 27.37 -36.29
CA ASP A 11 -38.18 28.07 -37.20
C ASP A 11 -37.08 28.98 -36.63
N ASN A 12 -35.93 28.92 -37.33
CA ASN A 12 -35.09 30.02 -37.86
C ASN A 12 -34.85 31.25 -36.99
N GLY A 13 -33.67 31.31 -36.36
CA GLY A 13 -33.12 32.54 -35.82
C GLY A 13 -31.72 32.34 -35.23
N VAL A 14 -30.75 33.09 -35.73
CA VAL A 14 -29.33 33.06 -35.38
C VAL A 14 -29.11 33.33 -33.89
N ALA A 15 -28.59 32.34 -33.14
CA ALA A 15 -27.74 32.52 -31.95
C ALA A 15 -27.08 31.17 -31.60
N ARG A 16 -25.77 31.04 -31.82
CA ARG A 16 -24.99 29.91 -31.28
C ARG A 16 -24.75 30.15 -29.79
N ASP A 17 -25.78 29.89 -28.99
CA ASP A 17 -25.64 29.87 -27.55
C ASP A 17 -25.08 28.53 -27.09
N ARG A 18 -24.01 28.60 -26.31
CA ARG A 18 -23.31 27.45 -25.73
C ARG A 18 -24.29 26.72 -24.82
N ILE A 19 -24.63 25.48 -25.16
CA ILE A 19 -25.28 24.57 -24.20
C ILE A 19 -24.26 24.30 -23.09
N GLN A 20 -24.37 25.06 -21.99
CA GLN A 20 -23.76 24.73 -20.72
C GLN A 20 -24.46 23.48 -20.17
N VAL A 21 -23.85 22.32 -20.40
CA VAL A 21 -24.17 21.13 -19.63
C VAL A 21 -23.60 21.35 -18.23
N SER A 22 -24.47 21.67 -17.26
CA SER A 22 -24.10 21.70 -15.84
C SER A 22 -23.89 20.25 -15.36
N PRO A 23 -22.69 19.85 -14.90
CA PRO A 23 -22.57 18.62 -14.15
C PRO A 23 -23.01 18.91 -12.71
N ALA A 24 -24.29 18.65 -12.42
CA ALA A 24 -24.77 18.54 -11.05
C ALA A 24 -24.25 17.21 -10.45
N PHE A 25 -23.04 17.26 -9.89
CA PHE A 25 -22.53 16.26 -8.94
C PHE A 25 -21.81 17.01 -7.82
N PRO A 26 -22.45 17.22 -6.65
CA PRO A 26 -21.78 17.88 -5.54
C PRO A 26 -21.28 16.83 -4.55
N ILE A 27 -20.17 16.15 -4.85
CA ILE A 27 -19.26 15.69 -3.78
C ILE A 27 -17.81 15.85 -4.26
N PRO A 28 -17.23 17.05 -4.18
CA PRO A 28 -15.79 17.15 -4.07
C PRO A 28 -15.46 16.92 -2.59
N LEU A 29 -15.29 15.65 -2.17
CA LEU A 29 -14.43 15.39 -1.02
C LEU A 29 -12.99 15.60 -1.50
N VAL A 30 -12.67 16.84 -1.86
CA VAL A 30 -11.30 17.28 -2.09
C VAL A 30 -10.72 17.46 -0.70
N LEU A 31 -10.23 16.36 -0.14
CA LEU A 31 -9.18 16.40 0.88
C LEU A 31 -8.00 17.10 0.19
N ARG A 32 -7.99 18.43 0.28
CA ARG A 32 -6.91 19.30 -0.18
C ARG A 32 -5.78 19.06 0.81
N MET A 33 -5.03 17.98 0.59
CA MET A 33 -3.78 17.79 1.31
C MET A 33 -2.90 19.01 1.03
N PRO A 34 -2.16 19.50 2.05
CA PRO A 34 -1.39 20.71 1.93
C PRO A 34 -0.44 20.67 0.73
N ALA A 35 -0.18 21.87 0.21
CA ALA A 35 0.62 22.13 -0.97
C ALA A 35 1.94 21.35 -1.01
N ARG A 36 2.46 21.23 -2.24
CA ARG A 36 3.62 20.50 -2.78
C ARG A 36 4.99 20.73 -2.10
N SER A 37 5.04 21.01 -0.80
CA SER A 37 6.25 21.37 -0.05
C SER A 37 6.43 20.52 1.22
N SER A 38 6.12 19.22 1.16
CA SER A 38 6.69 18.31 2.16
C SER A 38 8.20 18.36 1.97
N PRO A 39 9.00 18.76 2.97
CA PRO A 39 10.44 18.76 2.81
C PRO A 39 10.88 17.31 2.52
N GLY A 40 11.82 17.12 1.58
CA GLY A 40 12.16 15.79 1.05
C GLY A 40 12.63 14.76 2.09
N TRP A 41 13.00 15.21 3.29
CA TRP A 41 13.34 14.35 4.42
C TRP A 41 12.11 13.71 5.09
N LEU A 42 10.91 14.29 4.97
CA LEU A 42 9.72 13.78 5.65
C LEU A 42 9.28 12.41 5.11
N PRO A 43 9.16 12.18 3.79
CA PRO A 43 8.92 10.84 3.25
C PRO A 43 10.03 9.84 3.61
N LEU A 44 11.28 10.28 3.65
CA LEU A 44 12.40 9.42 4.06
C LEU A 44 12.29 9.03 5.55
N ALA A 45 11.97 9.98 6.43
CA ALA A 45 11.77 9.74 7.85
C ALA A 45 10.57 8.80 8.09
N CYS A 46 9.47 8.98 7.36
CA CYS A 46 8.32 8.08 7.44
C CYS A 46 8.65 6.66 6.95
N ALA A 47 9.40 6.52 5.85
CA ALA A 47 9.85 5.21 5.38
C ALA A 47 10.79 4.55 6.39
N GLY A 48 11.72 5.31 6.98
CA GLY A 48 12.60 4.85 8.04
C GLY A 48 11.84 4.42 9.30
N ALA A 49 10.86 5.21 9.74
CA ALA A 49 10.01 4.87 10.88
C ALA A 49 9.18 3.61 10.63
N ALA A 50 8.59 3.45 9.43
CA ALA A 50 7.83 2.25 9.09
C ALA A 50 8.70 0.99 9.11
N LEU A 51 9.89 1.06 8.51
CA LEU A 51 10.85 -0.05 8.54
C LEU A 51 11.32 -0.34 9.98
N MET A 52 11.66 0.69 10.74
CA MET A 52 12.13 0.54 12.12
C MET A 52 11.07 -0.09 13.02
N LEU A 53 9.81 0.38 12.95
CA LEU A 53 8.68 -0.20 13.67
C LEU A 53 8.53 -1.68 13.32
N MET A 54 8.49 -2.00 12.02
CA MET A 54 8.34 -3.38 11.57
C MET A 54 9.49 -4.26 12.10
N VAL A 55 10.75 -3.85 11.92
CA VAL A 55 11.92 -4.65 12.27
C VAL A 55 12.07 -4.83 13.78
N VAL A 56 12.01 -3.73 14.53
CA VAL A 56 12.20 -3.77 15.99
C VAL A 56 11.09 -4.57 16.65
N THR A 57 9.83 -4.35 16.27
CA THR A 57 8.72 -5.10 16.85
C THR A 57 8.75 -6.57 16.44
N ALA A 58 9.06 -6.89 15.17
CA ALA A 58 9.16 -8.27 14.73
C ALA A 58 10.31 -9.04 15.42
N ALA A 59 11.45 -8.39 15.65
CA ALA A 59 12.58 -8.94 16.39
C ALA A 59 12.25 -9.11 17.89
N ALA A 60 11.53 -8.14 18.47
CA ALA A 60 11.07 -8.19 19.85
C ALA A 60 9.90 -9.16 20.09
N GLY A 61 9.43 -9.90 19.07
CA GLY A 61 8.27 -10.79 19.18
C GLY A 61 8.39 -11.87 20.26
N THR A 62 9.61 -12.27 20.64
CA THR A 62 9.87 -13.18 21.76
C THR A 62 9.42 -12.63 23.13
N LEU A 63 9.33 -11.29 23.27
CA LEU A 63 8.80 -10.64 24.48
C LEU A 63 7.29 -10.88 24.65
N TRP A 64 6.57 -11.18 23.57
CA TRP A 64 5.15 -11.54 23.59
C TRP A 64 4.95 -13.05 23.57
N TRP A 65 5.85 -13.78 22.92
CA TRP A 65 5.79 -15.24 22.82
C TRP A 65 7.18 -15.86 23.01
N PRO A 66 7.55 -16.31 24.24
CA PRO A 66 8.90 -16.80 24.53
C PRO A 66 9.37 -17.98 23.65
N GLY A 67 8.45 -18.84 23.19
CA GLY A 67 8.74 -19.95 22.28
C GLY A 67 8.82 -19.56 20.79
N LEU A 68 8.96 -18.29 20.45
CA LEU A 68 8.89 -17.84 19.05
C LEU A 68 10.15 -18.23 18.28
N SER A 69 10.01 -19.14 17.33
CA SER A 69 10.98 -19.31 16.24
C SER A 69 10.77 -18.24 15.17
N HIS A 70 11.72 -17.31 15.00
CA HIS A 70 11.61 -16.27 13.97
C HIS A 70 11.65 -16.82 12.54
N THR A 71 12.18 -18.02 12.32
CA THR A 71 12.22 -18.65 11.00
C THR A 71 11.04 -19.57 10.78
N GLY A 72 10.64 -20.33 11.80
CA GLY A 72 9.59 -21.34 11.70
C GLY A 72 8.17 -20.79 11.88
N HIS A 73 7.99 -19.76 12.71
CA HIS A 73 6.66 -19.24 13.03
C HIS A 73 6.30 -18.01 12.19
N PRO A 74 5.02 -17.86 11.82
CA PRO A 74 4.57 -16.71 11.04
C PRO A 74 4.83 -15.40 11.80
N LEU A 75 5.03 -14.32 11.04
CA LEU A 75 5.23 -12.98 11.58
C LEU A 75 4.08 -12.56 12.49
N ALA A 76 2.84 -12.94 12.15
CA ALA A 76 1.65 -12.60 12.91
C ALA A 76 1.49 -13.37 14.23
N LEU A 77 2.28 -14.42 14.49
CA LEU A 77 2.06 -15.30 15.64
C LEU A 77 2.04 -14.57 17.00
N PRO A 78 2.97 -13.64 17.30
CA PRO A 78 2.95 -12.93 18.58
C PRO A 78 1.74 -11.97 18.74
N GLY A 79 1.02 -11.70 17.66
CA GLY A 79 -0.20 -10.91 17.62
C GLY A 79 -1.48 -11.74 17.53
N ALA A 80 -1.40 -13.06 17.74
CA ALA A 80 -2.54 -13.94 17.67
C ALA A 80 -3.51 -13.77 18.86
N ASP A 81 -4.76 -14.16 18.65
CA ASP A 81 -5.79 -14.13 19.69
C ASP A 81 -5.39 -15.04 20.88
N GLY A 82 -5.59 -14.52 22.09
CA GLY A 82 -5.18 -15.18 23.33
C GLY A 82 -3.73 -14.91 23.77
N VAL A 83 -2.91 -14.21 22.95
CA VAL A 83 -1.57 -13.79 23.36
C VAL A 83 -1.64 -12.52 24.23
N PRO A 84 -0.98 -12.49 25.40
CA PRO A 84 -0.93 -11.28 26.22
C PRO A 84 -0.39 -10.09 25.42
N ARG A 85 -1.13 -8.97 25.41
CA ARG A 85 -0.78 -7.73 24.69
C ARG A 85 -0.66 -7.90 23.16
N ALA A 86 -1.34 -8.89 22.57
CA ALA A 86 -1.41 -9.10 21.11
C ALA A 86 -1.76 -7.82 20.33
N ALA A 87 -2.74 -7.05 20.82
CA ALA A 87 -3.16 -5.80 20.20
C ALA A 87 -2.02 -4.77 20.07
N ALA A 88 -1.13 -4.69 21.07
CA ALA A 88 0.02 -3.79 21.01
C ALA A 88 1.05 -4.26 19.97
N TYR A 89 1.31 -5.58 19.90
CA TYR A 89 2.16 -6.15 18.86
C TYR A 89 1.59 -5.85 17.47
N ASN A 90 0.30 -6.12 17.25
CA ASN A 90 -0.39 -5.87 15.98
C ASN A 90 -0.39 -4.39 15.59
N ALA A 91 -0.61 -3.50 16.56
CA ALA A 91 -0.54 -2.07 16.31
C ALA A 91 0.85 -1.64 15.81
N LEU A 92 1.90 -2.14 16.45
CA LEU A 92 3.29 -1.74 16.17
C LEU A 92 3.86 -2.39 14.90
N VAL A 93 3.54 -3.65 14.61
CA VAL A 93 4.12 -4.38 13.45
C VAL A 93 3.26 -4.30 12.18
N PHE A 94 1.95 -4.11 12.32
CA PHE A 94 1.01 -4.06 11.18
C PHE A 94 0.37 -2.68 11.03
N VAL A 95 -0.43 -2.23 12.00
CA VAL A 95 -1.33 -1.08 11.81
C VAL A 95 -0.56 0.22 11.56
N LEU A 96 0.39 0.56 12.43
CA LEU A 96 1.19 1.78 12.31
C LEU A 96 2.08 1.80 11.05
N PRO A 97 2.92 0.78 10.78
CA PRO A 97 3.73 0.79 9.56
C PRO A 97 2.88 0.70 8.28
N GLY A 98 1.72 0.04 8.30
CA GLY A 98 0.76 0.05 7.21
C GLY A 98 0.15 1.44 6.96
N GLY A 99 -0.22 2.15 8.03
CA GLY A 99 -0.65 3.55 7.96
C GLY A 99 0.42 4.49 7.39
N LEU A 100 1.67 4.32 7.80
CA LEU A 100 2.81 5.04 7.21
C LEU A 100 2.99 4.72 5.72
N ALA A 101 2.83 3.46 5.32
CA ALA A 101 2.85 3.06 3.91
C ALA A 101 1.71 3.71 3.10
N CYS A 102 0.51 3.86 3.68
CA CYS A 102 -0.59 4.60 3.05
C CYS A 102 -0.22 6.07 2.80
N LEU A 103 0.40 6.73 3.79
CA LEU A 103 0.87 8.11 3.63
C LEU A 103 1.93 8.23 2.54
N LEU A 104 2.90 7.30 2.52
CA LEU A 104 3.93 7.23 1.47
C LEU A 104 3.31 7.01 0.08
N ALA A 105 2.30 6.15 -0.05
CA ALA A 105 1.59 5.94 -1.30
C ALA A 105 0.83 7.19 -1.76
N CYS A 106 0.19 7.92 -0.85
CA CYS A 106 -0.45 9.21 -1.13
C CYS A 106 0.57 10.25 -1.61
N TRP A 107 1.72 10.37 -0.94
CA TRP A 107 2.79 11.26 -1.41
C TRP A 107 3.33 10.84 -2.77
N ARG A 108 3.51 9.54 -3.02
CA ARG A 108 3.96 9.03 -4.32
C ARG A 108 2.97 9.33 -5.43
N TYR A 109 1.68 9.18 -5.16
CA TYR A 109 0.63 9.58 -6.09
C TYR A 109 0.66 11.08 -6.41
N ASN A 110 0.83 11.93 -5.39
CA ASN A 110 0.86 13.39 -5.55
C ASN A 110 2.17 13.89 -6.21
N ALA A 111 3.24 13.12 -6.15
CA ALA A 111 4.51 13.42 -6.82
C ALA A 111 4.46 13.15 -8.34
N LEU A 112 3.48 12.37 -8.82
CA LEU A 112 3.37 12.07 -10.25
C LEU A 112 3.17 13.35 -11.10
N PRO A 113 3.88 13.48 -12.24
CA PRO A 113 3.68 14.61 -13.13
C PRO A 113 2.25 14.61 -13.71
N GLY A 114 1.76 15.78 -14.12
CA GLY A 114 0.43 15.90 -14.75
C GLY A 114 0.29 15.01 -15.99
N THR A 115 1.40 14.81 -16.71
CA THR A 115 1.53 13.95 -17.90
C THR A 115 1.66 12.45 -17.58
N ALA A 116 1.67 12.05 -16.31
CA ALA A 116 1.73 10.63 -15.95
C ALA A 116 0.51 9.88 -16.47
N GLY A 117 0.76 8.81 -17.23
CA GLY A 117 -0.27 7.93 -17.76
C GLY A 117 -1.04 7.17 -16.67
N TRP A 118 -2.15 6.53 -17.06
CA TRP A 118 -3.01 5.79 -16.14
C TRP A 118 -2.30 4.67 -15.39
N GLY A 119 -1.33 3.99 -16.01
CA GLY A 119 -0.54 2.94 -15.36
C GLY A 119 0.12 3.40 -14.06
N ALA A 120 0.82 4.54 -14.07
CA ALA A 120 1.46 5.08 -12.86
C ALA A 120 0.43 5.48 -11.79
N ARG A 121 -0.70 6.06 -12.21
CA ARG A 121 -1.79 6.49 -11.31
C ARG A 121 -2.50 5.31 -10.65
N ILE A 122 -2.68 4.21 -11.38
CA ILE A 122 -3.20 2.94 -10.85
C ILE A 122 -2.16 2.31 -9.94
N GLY A 123 -0.89 2.28 -10.37
CA GLY A 123 0.21 1.72 -9.59
C GLY A 123 0.33 2.32 -8.20
N ALA A 124 0.32 3.65 -8.10
CA ALA A 124 0.35 4.33 -6.80
C ALA A 124 -0.89 4.05 -5.92
N ARG A 125 -2.09 3.88 -6.52
CA ARG A 125 -3.29 3.46 -5.78
C ARG A 125 -3.21 2.02 -5.29
N LEU A 126 -2.57 1.14 -6.04
CA LEU A 126 -2.31 -0.23 -5.61
C LEU A 126 -1.32 -0.26 -4.43
N LEU A 127 -0.33 0.64 -4.40
CA LEU A 127 0.52 0.79 -3.21
C LEU A 127 -0.26 1.26 -1.98
N LEU A 128 -1.26 2.15 -2.17
CA LEU A 128 -2.16 2.55 -1.09
C LEU A 128 -2.99 1.36 -0.59
N LEU A 129 -3.57 0.59 -1.52
CA LEU A 129 -4.30 -0.63 -1.18
C LEU A 129 -3.41 -1.64 -0.43
N ALA A 130 -2.14 -1.76 -0.84
CA ALA A 130 -1.17 -2.60 -0.15
C ALA A 130 -0.91 -2.11 1.28
N GLY A 131 -0.77 -0.80 1.50
CA GLY A 131 -0.64 -0.23 2.85
C GLY A 131 -1.85 -0.52 3.74
N ILE A 132 -3.06 -0.39 3.19
CA ILE A 132 -4.31 -0.72 3.88
C ILE A 132 -4.35 -2.22 4.22
N ALA A 133 -3.99 -3.08 3.27
CA ALA A 133 -3.98 -4.52 3.45
C ALA A 133 -2.93 -4.96 4.49
N TRP A 134 -1.76 -4.32 4.55
CA TRP A 134 -0.78 -4.54 5.62
C TRP A 134 -1.35 -4.16 6.98
N ALA A 135 -1.99 -2.99 7.11
CA ALA A 135 -2.61 -2.56 8.37
C ALA A 135 -3.75 -3.49 8.79
N ALA A 136 -4.55 -3.98 7.84
CA ALA A 136 -5.68 -4.87 8.08
C ALA A 136 -5.27 -6.19 8.74
N GLN A 137 -4.06 -6.70 8.49
CA GLN A 137 -3.54 -7.90 9.17
C GLN A 137 -3.47 -7.73 10.70
N GLY A 138 -3.25 -6.51 11.20
CA GLY A 138 -3.25 -6.23 12.63
C GLY A 138 -4.65 -5.99 13.22
N ILE A 139 -5.62 -5.62 12.38
CA ILE A 139 -7.03 -5.45 12.78
C ILE A 139 -7.72 -6.81 12.86
N PHE A 140 -7.50 -7.65 11.85
CA PHE A 140 -7.96 -9.03 11.81
C PHE A 140 -6.85 -9.93 12.37
N ALA A 141 -6.76 -9.95 13.71
CA ALA A 141 -5.77 -10.77 14.41
C ALA A 141 -5.91 -12.24 14.03
N LEU A 142 -4.77 -12.94 14.01
CA LEU A 142 -4.74 -14.36 13.66
C LEU A 142 -5.37 -15.19 14.79
N ASP A 143 -6.39 -15.98 14.48
CA ASP A 143 -6.95 -16.95 15.42
C ASP A 143 -6.30 -18.32 15.20
N LEU A 144 -5.49 -18.76 16.17
CA LEU A 144 -4.80 -20.06 16.09
C LEU A 144 -5.69 -21.25 16.42
N ARG A 145 -6.85 -21.02 17.04
CA ARG A 145 -7.79 -22.09 17.41
C ARG A 145 -8.71 -22.41 16.24
N GLU A 146 -9.01 -21.42 15.42
CA GLU A 146 -9.87 -21.55 14.25
C GLU A 146 -9.27 -20.76 13.06
N LEU A 147 -8.26 -21.36 12.40
CA LEU A 147 -7.59 -20.73 11.26
C LEU A 147 -8.55 -20.45 10.08
N ASP A 148 -9.55 -21.31 9.90
CA ASP A 148 -10.60 -21.15 8.90
C ASP A 148 -11.77 -20.29 9.38
N GLY A 149 -11.68 -19.77 10.61
CA GLY A 149 -12.62 -18.82 11.16
C GLY A 149 -12.54 -17.47 10.45
N ARG A 150 -13.55 -16.61 10.69
CA ARG A 150 -13.68 -15.33 9.99
C ARG A 150 -12.43 -14.45 10.07
N ASN A 151 -11.83 -14.33 11.25
CA ASN A 151 -10.63 -13.49 11.44
C ASN A 151 -9.41 -14.08 10.74
N GLY A 152 -9.19 -15.39 10.83
CA GLY A 152 -8.11 -16.09 10.13
C GLY A 152 -8.20 -15.93 8.60
N GLN A 153 -9.40 -16.08 8.04
CA GLN A 153 -9.64 -15.84 6.60
C GLN A 153 -9.38 -14.38 6.20
N LEU A 154 -9.85 -13.41 6.99
CA LEU A 154 -9.62 -11.99 6.71
C LEU A 154 -8.14 -11.62 6.83
N HIS A 155 -7.42 -12.19 7.79
CA HIS A 155 -5.97 -12.04 7.93
C HIS A 155 -5.24 -12.59 6.71
N ALA A 156 -5.58 -13.81 6.28
CA ALA A 156 -5.00 -14.44 5.10
C ALA A 156 -5.33 -13.65 3.81
N ALA A 157 -6.55 -13.15 3.67
CA ALA A 157 -6.96 -12.31 2.56
C ALA A 157 -6.17 -10.98 2.56
N ALA A 158 -6.01 -10.35 3.72
CA ALA A 158 -5.21 -9.13 3.86
C ALA A 158 -3.73 -9.36 3.49
N TRP A 159 -3.17 -10.50 3.89
CA TRP A 159 -1.84 -10.93 3.45
C TRP A 159 -1.74 -11.05 1.93
N MET A 160 -2.70 -11.75 1.29
CA MET A 160 -2.72 -11.94 -0.17
C MET A 160 -2.90 -10.62 -0.93
N CYS A 161 -3.86 -9.80 -0.50
CA CYS A 161 -4.12 -8.48 -1.06
C CYS A 161 -2.88 -7.57 -0.98
N TRP A 162 -2.14 -7.62 0.13
CA TRP A 162 -0.96 -6.78 0.31
C TRP A 162 0.09 -7.03 -0.76
N TRP A 163 0.61 -8.26 -0.89
CA TRP A 163 1.72 -8.50 -1.80
C TRP A 163 1.30 -8.44 -3.28
N LEU A 164 0.07 -8.84 -3.61
CA LEU A 164 -0.47 -8.73 -4.97
C LEU A 164 -0.61 -7.27 -5.40
N ALA A 165 -1.18 -6.42 -4.55
CA ALA A 165 -1.32 -4.99 -4.83
C ALA A 165 0.05 -4.29 -4.87
N ALA A 166 0.94 -4.61 -3.93
CA ALA A 166 2.30 -4.07 -3.89
C ALA A 166 3.09 -4.42 -5.17
N ALA A 167 3.16 -5.71 -5.52
CA ALA A 167 3.90 -6.16 -6.69
C ALA A 167 3.34 -5.58 -7.99
N SER A 168 2.02 -5.65 -8.18
CA SER A 168 1.34 -5.09 -9.35
C SER A 168 1.55 -3.57 -9.45
N GLY A 169 1.44 -2.87 -8.32
CA GLY A 169 1.64 -1.43 -8.25
C GLY A 169 3.06 -1.01 -8.61
N LEU A 170 4.06 -1.71 -8.08
CA LEU A 170 5.47 -1.48 -8.36
C LEU A 170 5.83 -1.80 -9.81
N VAL A 171 5.27 -2.86 -10.41
CA VAL A 171 5.47 -3.17 -11.84
C VAL A 171 4.94 -2.03 -12.72
N LEU A 172 3.72 -1.56 -12.47
CA LEU A 172 3.13 -0.46 -13.22
C LEU A 172 3.95 0.83 -13.11
N LEU A 173 4.49 1.12 -11.92
CA LEU A 173 5.38 2.26 -11.71
C LEU A 173 6.72 2.07 -12.43
N ALA A 174 7.33 0.88 -12.36
CA ALA A 174 8.60 0.58 -13.02
C ALA A 174 8.54 0.71 -14.56
N MET A 175 7.39 0.38 -15.16
CA MET A 175 7.17 0.54 -16.60
C MET A 175 7.16 2.02 -17.03
N GLN A 176 6.71 2.93 -16.15
CA GLN A 176 6.44 4.33 -16.48
C GLN A 176 7.52 5.28 -15.96
N GLU A 177 8.13 4.99 -14.81
CA GLU A 177 9.17 5.81 -14.21
C GLU A 177 10.55 5.33 -14.66
N ARG A 178 11.31 6.17 -15.37
CA ARG A 178 12.68 5.80 -15.80
C ARG A 178 13.65 5.74 -14.62
N ARG A 179 13.49 6.66 -13.67
CA ARG A 179 14.34 6.79 -12.49
C ARG A 179 13.78 5.92 -11.38
N GLY A 180 14.50 4.86 -11.00
CA GLY A 180 14.07 3.96 -9.93
C GLY A 180 13.33 2.70 -10.37
N ARG A 181 13.04 2.51 -11.67
CA ARG A 181 12.38 1.30 -12.18
C ARG A 181 12.97 -0.01 -11.69
N TRP A 182 14.29 -0.10 -11.63
CA TRP A 182 14.97 -1.33 -11.25
C TRP A 182 14.73 -1.66 -9.79
N ALA A 183 14.74 -0.67 -8.91
CA ALA A 183 14.45 -0.90 -7.51
C ALA A 183 12.98 -1.31 -7.32
N ASP A 184 12.05 -0.69 -8.04
CA ASP A 184 10.63 -1.05 -7.97
C ASP A 184 10.37 -2.44 -8.55
N ALA A 185 10.95 -2.76 -9.71
CA ALA A 185 10.86 -4.08 -10.34
C ALA A 185 11.50 -5.18 -9.49
N VAL A 186 12.69 -4.94 -8.92
CA VAL A 186 13.36 -5.89 -8.02
C VAL A 186 12.52 -6.10 -6.76
N THR A 187 11.98 -5.04 -6.17
CA THR A 187 11.09 -5.15 -5.00
C THR A 187 9.85 -5.98 -5.36
N ALA A 188 9.22 -5.73 -6.50
CA ALA A 188 8.06 -6.50 -6.96
C ALA A 188 8.39 -7.99 -7.16
N VAL A 189 9.48 -8.30 -7.87
CA VAL A 189 9.92 -9.67 -8.12
C VAL A 189 10.25 -10.38 -6.81
N LEU A 190 11.01 -9.75 -5.92
CA LEU A 190 11.35 -10.33 -4.63
C LEU A 190 10.11 -10.58 -3.77
N LEU A 191 9.11 -9.69 -3.78
CA LEU A 191 7.85 -9.90 -3.07
C LEU A 191 7.10 -11.13 -3.58
N VAL A 192 6.97 -11.27 -4.90
CA VAL A 192 6.31 -12.44 -5.51
C VAL A 192 7.07 -13.72 -5.19
N LEU A 193 8.40 -13.72 -5.35
CA LEU A 193 9.23 -14.88 -5.03
C LEU A 193 9.06 -15.28 -3.57
N LEU A 194 9.23 -14.35 -2.63
CA LEU A 194 9.13 -14.63 -1.20
C LEU A 194 7.71 -15.06 -0.79
N ALA A 195 6.66 -14.56 -1.46
CA ALA A 195 5.28 -14.98 -1.19
C ALA A 195 4.97 -16.38 -1.73
N LEU A 196 5.65 -16.84 -2.78
CA LEU A 196 5.37 -18.10 -3.48
C LEU A 196 6.40 -19.22 -3.23
N LEU A 197 7.45 -18.97 -2.45
CA LEU A 197 8.44 -20.00 -2.11
C LEU A 197 7.77 -21.20 -1.44
N PRO A 198 8.13 -22.45 -1.82
CA PRO A 198 7.54 -23.64 -1.25
C PRO A 198 7.93 -23.78 0.22
N TYR A 199 6.98 -24.16 1.08
CA TYR A 199 7.18 -24.33 2.53
C TYR A 199 8.26 -25.35 2.91
N TRP A 200 8.58 -26.29 2.02
CA TRP A 200 9.64 -27.27 2.24
C TRP A 200 10.65 -27.22 1.08
N PRO A 201 11.96 -27.06 1.34
CA PRO A 201 12.63 -26.96 2.65
C PRO A 201 12.63 -25.55 3.27
N TRP A 202 11.93 -24.57 2.67
CA TRP A 202 12.09 -23.16 3.01
C TRP A 202 11.15 -22.68 4.14
N PRO A 203 11.68 -22.13 5.26
CA PRO A 203 10.84 -21.73 6.39
C PRO A 203 9.91 -20.56 6.04
N ALA A 204 8.59 -20.76 6.11
CA ALA A 204 7.62 -19.70 5.79
C ALA A 204 7.74 -18.45 6.66
N GLY A 205 8.06 -18.60 7.96
CA GLY A 205 8.27 -17.46 8.86
C GLY A 205 9.41 -16.55 8.42
N LEU A 206 10.47 -17.14 7.85
CA LEU A 206 11.57 -16.40 7.25
C LEU A 206 11.11 -15.66 5.98
N SER A 207 10.35 -16.30 5.08
CA SER A 207 9.82 -15.63 3.88
C SER A 207 9.03 -14.38 4.21
N GLN A 208 8.15 -14.47 5.21
CA GLN A 208 7.28 -13.35 5.57
C GLN A 208 8.07 -12.15 6.08
N ARG A 209 9.10 -12.39 6.90
CA ARG A 209 9.99 -11.35 7.42
C ARG A 209 10.83 -10.72 6.32
N LEU A 210 11.39 -11.53 5.43
CA LEU A 210 12.14 -11.03 4.27
C LEU A 210 11.24 -10.23 3.33
N ALA A 211 10.00 -10.67 3.09
CA ALA A 211 9.05 -9.95 2.25
C ALA A 211 8.70 -8.58 2.84
N ALA A 212 8.48 -8.52 4.16
CA ALA A 212 8.28 -7.28 4.88
C ALA A 212 9.50 -6.34 4.78
N LEU A 213 10.71 -6.87 4.98
CA LEU A 213 11.96 -6.13 4.85
C LEU A 213 12.15 -5.57 3.43
N VAL A 214 11.86 -6.37 2.40
CA VAL A 214 11.90 -5.95 1.00
C VAL A 214 10.90 -4.82 0.74
N TRP A 215 9.66 -4.97 1.20
CA TRP A 215 8.62 -3.96 1.01
C TRP A 215 8.96 -2.63 1.69
N PHE A 216 9.24 -2.65 2.99
CA PHE A 216 9.56 -1.43 3.75
C PHE A 216 10.93 -0.85 3.39
N GLY A 217 11.91 -1.69 3.06
CA GLY A 217 13.20 -1.26 2.54
C GLY A 217 13.08 -0.58 1.16
N GLY A 218 12.19 -1.09 0.30
CA GLY A 218 11.89 -0.48 -1.01
C GLY A 218 11.43 0.96 -0.91
N TRP A 219 10.67 1.30 0.14
CA TRP A 219 10.21 2.66 0.41
C TRP A 219 11.33 3.65 0.71
N LEU A 220 12.47 3.23 1.28
CA LEU A 220 13.60 4.12 1.54
C LEU A 220 14.21 4.68 0.25
N GLY A 221 14.22 3.85 -0.81
CA GLY A 221 14.86 4.22 -2.04
C GLY A 221 14.13 5.32 -2.80
N TRP A 222 12.80 5.38 -2.73
CA TRP A 222 12.00 6.34 -3.50
C TRP A 222 12.30 7.82 -3.14
N PRO A 223 12.19 8.27 -1.88
CA PRO A 223 12.44 9.67 -1.53
C PRO A 223 13.92 10.08 -1.65
N VAL A 224 14.86 9.15 -1.46
CA VAL A 224 16.30 9.40 -1.72
C VAL A 224 16.54 9.73 -3.20
N ARG A 225 15.84 9.04 -4.11
CA ARG A 225 15.95 9.28 -5.57
C ARG A 225 15.38 10.64 -5.98
N GLU A 226 14.29 11.06 -5.33
CA GLU A 226 13.62 12.34 -5.56
C GLU A 226 14.49 13.51 -5.05
N TRP A 227 15.01 13.41 -3.82
CA TRP A 227 15.85 14.44 -3.20
C TRP A 227 17.15 14.70 -3.98
N ARG A 228 17.81 13.64 -4.46
CA ARG A 228 19.01 13.77 -5.32
C ARG A 228 18.73 14.37 -6.71
N GLY A 229 17.46 14.41 -7.14
CA GLY A 229 17.06 15.04 -8.40
C GLY A 229 16.83 16.55 -8.29
N SER A 230 16.53 17.05 -7.09
CA SER A 230 16.27 18.46 -6.81
C SER A 230 17.51 19.29 -6.42
N GLY A 231 18.64 18.65 -6.07
CA GLY A 231 19.83 19.32 -5.51
C GLY A 231 20.93 19.69 -6.52
N LEU A 232 20.68 19.61 -7.83
CA LEU A 232 21.67 19.95 -8.88
C LEU A 232 21.03 20.78 -10.01
N ARG A 233 20.28 21.83 -9.65
CA ARG A 233 19.86 22.86 -10.61
C ARG A 233 20.27 24.22 -10.10
#